data_AF-D2S8L3-F1
#
_entry.id   AF-D2S8L3-F1
#
_cell.length_a   1.000
_cell.length_b   1.000
_cell.length_c   1.000
_cell.angle_alpha   90.00
_cell.angle_beta   90.00
_cell.angle_gamma   90.00
#
_symmetry.space_group_name_H-M   'P 1'
#
loop_
_entity.id
_entity.type
_entity.pdbx_description
1 polymer ?
#
loop_
_entity_poly.entity_id
_entity_poly.type
_entity_poly.pdbx_seq_one_letter_code
_entity_poly.pdbx_strand_id
1 'polypeptide(L)'
;MTLVAGVDSSTQSCKVVVRDAESGRLVREGRAPHPDGTEVDPAAWRAALQAAIAGAGGLGGVAAVAVGGQQHGMVCLDEDGAVVRPALLWNDTRSAGAAADLVAELGGPEAGGRAWADAVGLVPVASFTVTKLRWLAQSEPGNAARTAAVCLPHDWLTWELAGSRDLGALVTDRGDASGTGYWSPVTGDYRLDLLERAFGRTPVVPRVLGPAEQAGSVAAGSLAGGEEGAALGPGTGDNAAAALGLNAEPGDVVVSIGTSGVVSTVSTTPMTDPTGTVAGFADATGHFLPLVTTLNAARVLDATARLLGVDHAELSRLALSAPAGAGGLVLVPYLEGERTPNRPYATGALHGLTLSTGDPAHLARAAVEGLLCGLADGLAAVAAGGTPVRRVFLVGGGARSEAIRRIAPAVLGVPVLVPPPGEYVADGAARQAAWVLAGGDTPPVWPSAATEVYEADPVPAVRERYAEVRDLTADRVSGAGT
;
A
#
# COMPACT_ATOMS: atom_id res chain seq x y z
N MET A 1 -27.49 9.34 -16.48
CA MET A 1 -26.59 9.06 -15.34
C MET A 1 -25.45 8.23 -15.88
N THR A 2 -24.25 8.80 -15.98
CA THR A 2 -23.07 8.08 -16.48
C THR A 2 -22.47 7.28 -15.34
N LEU A 3 -22.30 5.98 -15.51
CA LEU A 3 -21.73 5.11 -14.48
C LEU A 3 -20.27 4.80 -14.80
N VAL A 4 -19.46 4.68 -13.75
CA VAL A 4 -18.07 4.21 -13.80
C VAL A 4 -17.87 3.09 -12.79
N ALA A 5 -16.91 2.21 -13.04
CA ALA A 5 -16.55 1.16 -12.11
C ALA A 5 -15.10 1.30 -11.64
N GLY A 6 -14.89 1.05 -10.36
CA GLY A 6 -13.57 0.91 -9.77
C GLY A 6 -13.40 -0.47 -9.20
N VAL A 7 -12.28 -1.10 -9.53
CA VAL A 7 -11.89 -2.41 -9.01
C VAL A 7 -10.82 -2.20 -7.94
N ASP A 8 -10.97 -2.84 -6.78
CA ASP A 8 -9.92 -3.04 -5.79
C ASP A 8 -9.55 -4.53 -5.79
N SER A 9 -8.38 -4.86 -6.32
CA SER A 9 -7.82 -6.21 -6.29
C SER A 9 -6.68 -6.30 -5.27
N SER A 10 -7.04 -6.20 -4.00
CA SER A 10 -6.17 -6.41 -2.84
C SER A 10 -5.65 -7.86 -2.70
N THR A 11 -4.77 -8.11 -1.73
CA THR A 11 -4.29 -9.47 -1.41
C THR A 11 -5.40 -10.44 -1.02
N GLN A 12 -6.43 -9.97 -0.29
CA GLN A 12 -7.44 -10.85 0.33
C GLN A 12 -8.73 -10.99 -0.48
N SER A 13 -9.04 -10.02 -1.34
CA SER A 13 -10.30 -10.02 -2.09
C SER A 13 -10.25 -9.08 -3.29
N CYS A 14 -11.10 -9.36 -4.26
CA CYS A 14 -11.49 -8.42 -5.30
C CYS A 14 -12.82 -7.76 -4.93
N LYS A 15 -12.91 -6.43 -5.07
CA LYS A 15 -14.12 -5.64 -4.88
C LYS A 15 -14.36 -4.79 -6.11
N VAL A 16 -15.62 -4.62 -6.49
CA VAL A 16 -16.04 -3.75 -7.58
C VAL A 16 -17.09 -2.80 -7.05
N VAL A 17 -16.86 -1.51 -7.20
CA VAL A 17 -17.86 -0.46 -6.92
C VAL A 17 -18.29 0.18 -8.22
N VAL A 18 -19.59 0.32 -8.44
CA VAL A 18 -20.16 1.10 -9.54
C VAL A 18 -20.68 2.40 -8.97
N ARG A 19 -20.17 3.52 -9.49
CA ARG A 19 -20.45 4.87 -9.00
C ARG A 19 -21.01 5.75 -10.11
N ASP A 20 -21.77 6.76 -9.70
CA ASP A 20 -22.08 7.89 -10.55
C ASP A 20 -20.82 8.66 -10.90
N ALA A 21 -20.56 8.92 -12.18
CA ALA A 21 -19.34 9.59 -12.62
C ALA A 21 -19.23 11.04 -12.12
N GLU A 22 -20.36 11.74 -11.99
CA GLU A 22 -20.41 13.16 -11.61
C GLU A 22 -20.37 13.35 -10.08
N SER A 23 -21.25 12.65 -9.35
CA SER A 23 -21.37 12.80 -7.89
C SER A 23 -20.53 11.83 -7.06
N GLY A 24 -19.97 10.79 -7.68
CA GLY A 24 -19.29 9.72 -6.96
C GLY A 24 -20.21 8.83 -6.12
N ARG A 25 -21.54 9.01 -6.18
CA ARG A 25 -22.49 8.23 -5.38
C ARG A 25 -22.40 6.74 -5.73
N LEU A 26 -22.31 5.89 -4.71
CA LEU A 26 -22.37 4.44 -4.87
C LEU A 26 -23.74 4.01 -5.44
N VAL A 27 -23.71 3.13 -6.43
CA VAL A 27 -24.90 2.59 -7.11
C VAL A 27 -25.02 1.08 -6.92
N ARG A 28 -23.91 0.36 -7.14
CA ARG A 28 -23.84 -1.10 -6.99
C ARG A 28 -22.47 -1.49 -6.47
N GLU A 29 -22.37 -2.62 -5.81
CA GLU A 29 -21.09 -3.19 -5.40
C GLU A 29 -21.11 -4.71 -5.43
N GLY A 30 -19.94 -5.32 -5.57
CA GLY A 30 -19.75 -6.76 -5.48
C GLY A 30 -18.36 -7.08 -4.95
N ARG A 31 -18.22 -8.28 -4.38
CA ARG A 31 -16.95 -8.73 -3.79
C ARG A 31 -16.79 -10.24 -3.92
N ALA A 32 -15.54 -10.68 -4.04
CA ALA A 32 -15.17 -12.08 -4.03
C ALA A 32 -13.80 -12.26 -3.35
N PRO A 33 -13.60 -13.35 -2.58
CA PRO A 33 -12.35 -13.59 -1.90
C PRO A 33 -11.24 -14.02 -2.87
N HIS A 34 -10.00 -13.69 -2.51
CA HIS A 34 -8.80 -14.34 -3.05
C HIS A 34 -8.37 -15.48 -2.12
N PRO A 35 -7.62 -16.47 -2.61
CA PRO A 35 -6.96 -17.44 -1.73
C PRO A 35 -5.92 -16.75 -0.85
N ASP A 36 -5.72 -17.30 0.36
CA ASP A 36 -4.63 -16.87 1.24
C ASP A 36 -3.26 -17.28 0.64
N GLY A 37 -2.22 -16.50 0.92
CA GLY A 37 -0.84 -16.83 0.56
C GLY A 37 0.04 -15.61 0.29
N THR A 38 1.34 -15.86 0.16
CA THR A 38 2.32 -14.87 -0.36
C THR A 38 2.66 -15.12 -1.83
N GLU A 39 2.07 -16.16 -2.43
CA GLU A 39 2.04 -16.41 -3.86
C GLU A 39 0.64 -16.86 -4.29
N VAL A 40 0.20 -16.43 -5.47
CA VAL A 40 -1.15 -16.72 -5.97
C VAL A 40 -1.11 -16.92 -7.48
N ASP A 41 -1.77 -17.97 -7.98
CA ASP A 41 -2.04 -18.09 -9.42
C ASP A 41 -2.95 -16.93 -9.87
N PRO A 42 -2.54 -16.07 -10.81
CA PRO A 42 -3.35 -14.96 -11.31
C PRO A 42 -4.75 -15.37 -11.80
N ALA A 43 -4.94 -16.63 -12.22
CA ALA A 43 -6.27 -17.15 -12.56
C ALA A 43 -7.28 -17.00 -11.40
N ALA A 44 -6.83 -16.99 -10.15
CA ALA A 44 -7.67 -16.73 -8.98
C ALA A 44 -8.17 -15.27 -8.94
N TRP A 45 -7.34 -14.30 -9.31
CA TRP A 45 -7.75 -12.89 -9.42
C TRP A 45 -8.76 -12.69 -10.54
N ARG A 46 -8.54 -13.37 -11.67
CA ARG A 46 -9.49 -13.41 -12.79
C ARG A 46 -10.87 -13.91 -12.34
N ALA A 47 -10.91 -15.05 -11.65
CA ALA A 47 -12.14 -15.63 -11.16
C ALA A 47 -12.84 -14.74 -10.11
N ALA A 48 -12.07 -14.15 -9.18
CA ALA A 48 -12.61 -13.24 -8.18
C ALA A 48 -13.16 -11.94 -8.80
N LEU A 49 -12.48 -11.38 -9.80
CA LEU A 49 -12.97 -10.22 -10.55
C LEU A 49 -14.29 -10.54 -11.26
N GLN A 50 -14.40 -11.70 -11.92
CA GLN A 50 -15.67 -12.12 -12.54
C GLN A 50 -16.81 -12.23 -11.52
N ALA A 51 -16.53 -12.88 -10.38
CA ALA A 51 -17.52 -13.04 -9.33
C ALA A 51 -17.91 -11.69 -8.69
N ALA A 52 -16.96 -10.78 -8.50
CA ALA A 52 -17.22 -9.43 -7.96
C ALA A 52 -18.02 -8.58 -8.96
N ILE A 53 -17.70 -8.62 -10.25
CA ILE A 53 -18.49 -7.97 -11.31
C ILE A 53 -19.92 -8.52 -11.33
N ALA A 54 -20.09 -9.84 -11.28
CA ALA A 54 -21.41 -10.47 -11.22
C ALA A 54 -22.18 -10.06 -9.96
N GLY A 55 -21.51 -10.01 -8.80
CA GLY A 55 -22.07 -9.53 -7.53
C GLY A 55 -22.53 -8.07 -7.60
N ALA A 56 -21.85 -7.23 -8.38
CA ALA A 56 -22.23 -5.84 -8.65
C ALA A 56 -23.35 -5.70 -9.70
N GLY A 57 -23.94 -6.81 -10.17
CA GLY A 57 -24.97 -6.81 -11.21
C GLY A 57 -24.44 -6.60 -12.63
N GLY A 58 -23.15 -6.86 -12.86
CA GLY A 58 -22.48 -6.70 -14.15
C GLY A 58 -22.05 -5.25 -14.46
N LEU A 59 -21.41 -5.09 -15.61
CA LEU A 59 -20.94 -3.78 -16.11
C LEU A 59 -21.91 -3.09 -17.09
N GLY A 60 -23.16 -3.55 -17.22
CA GLY A 60 -24.14 -2.89 -18.07
C GLY A 60 -24.36 -1.42 -17.67
N GLY A 61 -24.30 -0.50 -18.65
CA GLY A 61 -24.39 0.94 -18.47
C GLY A 61 -23.14 1.62 -17.87
N VAL A 62 -22.04 0.88 -17.67
CA VAL A 62 -20.75 1.44 -17.20
C VAL A 62 -19.95 1.97 -18.39
N ALA A 63 -19.59 3.24 -18.35
CA ALA A 63 -18.85 3.91 -19.43
C ALA A 63 -17.33 3.79 -19.31
N ALA A 64 -16.80 3.61 -18.09
CA ALA A 64 -15.37 3.37 -17.88
C ALA A 64 -15.08 2.53 -16.63
N VAL A 65 -13.95 1.83 -16.64
CA VAL A 65 -13.45 0.96 -15.56
C VAL A 65 -11.96 1.25 -15.31
N ALA A 66 -11.51 1.29 -14.06
CA ALA A 66 -10.09 1.24 -13.74
C ALA A 66 -9.83 0.26 -12.59
N VAL A 67 -8.58 -0.20 -12.47
CA VAL A 67 -8.16 -1.22 -11.49
C VAL A 67 -7.14 -0.64 -10.53
N GLY A 68 -7.49 -0.57 -9.26
CA GLY A 68 -6.56 -0.47 -8.14
C GLY A 68 -6.11 -1.87 -7.73
N GLY A 69 -4.80 -2.12 -7.70
CA GLY A 69 -4.26 -3.45 -7.35
C GLY A 69 -3.26 -3.40 -6.21
N GLN A 70 -3.10 -4.53 -5.51
CA GLN A 70 -1.97 -4.70 -4.60
C GLN A 70 -0.65 -4.46 -5.34
N GLN A 71 0.24 -3.66 -4.73
CA GLN A 71 1.49 -3.30 -5.38
C GLN A 71 2.50 -4.46 -5.45
N HIS A 72 3.50 -4.31 -6.32
CA HIS A 72 4.73 -5.10 -6.38
C HIS A 72 4.60 -6.59 -6.76
N GLY A 73 3.39 -7.11 -6.98
CA GLY A 73 3.20 -8.51 -7.38
C GLY A 73 3.94 -8.82 -8.68
N MET A 74 4.77 -9.85 -8.71
CA MET A 74 5.51 -10.21 -9.93
C MET A 74 4.71 -11.20 -10.76
N VAL A 75 4.08 -10.73 -11.84
CA VAL A 75 3.43 -11.58 -12.84
C VAL A 75 4.37 -11.76 -14.04
N CYS A 76 4.81 -12.98 -14.28
CA CYS A 76 5.63 -13.34 -15.43
C CYS A 76 4.77 -14.01 -16.49
N LEU A 77 4.82 -13.51 -17.72
CA LEU A 77 4.13 -14.08 -18.88
C LEU A 77 5.14 -14.64 -19.88
N ASP A 78 4.81 -15.74 -20.55
CA ASP A 78 5.59 -16.26 -21.68
C ASP A 78 5.17 -15.61 -23.01
N GLU A 79 5.79 -16.06 -24.12
CA GLU A 79 5.59 -15.49 -25.47
C GLU A 79 4.13 -15.57 -25.95
N ASP A 80 3.36 -16.53 -25.43
CA ASP A 80 1.94 -16.71 -25.75
C ASP A 80 1.01 -15.95 -24.78
N GLY A 81 1.59 -15.20 -23.82
CA GLY A 81 0.86 -14.48 -22.79
C GLY A 81 0.32 -15.39 -21.67
N ALA A 82 0.81 -16.63 -21.55
CA ALA A 82 0.44 -17.51 -20.45
C ALA A 82 1.28 -17.22 -19.21
N VAL A 83 0.66 -17.37 -18.04
CA VAL A 83 1.36 -17.19 -16.76
C VAL A 83 2.43 -18.27 -16.60
N VAL A 84 3.68 -17.84 -16.36
CA VAL A 84 4.84 -18.74 -16.23
C VAL A 84 4.81 -19.51 -14.91
N ARG A 85 4.42 -18.83 -13.83
CA ARG A 85 4.30 -19.35 -12.46
C ARG A 85 3.35 -18.47 -11.61
N PRO A 86 2.82 -18.96 -10.47
CA PRO A 86 2.02 -18.14 -9.54
C PRO A 86 2.71 -16.81 -9.20
N ALA A 87 2.04 -15.68 -9.13
CA ALA A 87 2.68 -14.41 -8.84
C ALA A 87 3.26 -14.35 -7.42
N LEU A 88 4.48 -13.81 -7.25
CA LEU A 88 5.03 -13.51 -5.90
C LEU A 88 4.54 -12.15 -5.41
N LEU A 89 3.90 -12.10 -4.25
CA LEU A 89 3.22 -10.91 -3.74
C LEU A 89 4.13 -10.02 -2.89
N TRP A 90 3.67 -8.84 -2.52
CA TRP A 90 4.43 -7.86 -1.74
C TRP A 90 4.88 -8.36 -0.36
N ASN A 91 4.15 -9.31 0.22
CA ASN A 91 4.41 -9.91 1.53
C ASN A 91 5.28 -11.18 1.43
N ASP A 92 5.70 -11.58 0.23
CA ASP A 92 6.65 -12.67 0.05
C ASP A 92 8.07 -12.25 0.44
N THR A 93 8.78 -13.12 1.16
CA THR A 93 10.11 -12.81 1.73
C THR A 93 11.25 -13.61 1.09
N ARG A 94 10.97 -14.49 0.11
CA ARG A 94 11.99 -15.37 -0.50
C ARG A 94 13.11 -14.58 -1.19
N SER A 95 12.80 -13.38 -1.69
CA SER A 95 13.75 -12.47 -2.35
C SER A 95 14.55 -11.57 -1.39
N ALA A 96 14.50 -11.79 -0.06
CA ALA A 96 15.24 -10.96 0.89
C ALA A 96 16.77 -11.00 0.66
N GLY A 97 17.33 -12.18 0.39
CA GLY A 97 18.76 -12.31 0.03
C GLY A 97 19.09 -11.60 -1.28
N ALA A 98 18.24 -11.77 -2.30
CA ALA A 98 18.37 -11.09 -3.59
C ALA A 98 18.33 -9.56 -3.45
N ALA A 99 17.51 -9.02 -2.55
CA ALA A 99 17.48 -7.59 -2.26
C ALA A 99 18.82 -7.09 -1.69
N ALA A 100 19.38 -7.82 -0.72
CA ALA A 100 20.68 -7.50 -0.13
C ALA A 100 21.81 -7.54 -1.17
N ASP A 101 21.82 -8.55 -2.03
CA ASP A 101 22.80 -8.70 -3.12
C ASP A 101 22.73 -7.51 -4.09
N LEU A 102 21.52 -7.12 -4.53
CA LEU A 102 21.32 -5.98 -5.45
C LEU A 102 21.86 -4.67 -4.88
N VAL A 103 21.69 -4.44 -3.57
CA VAL A 103 22.25 -3.26 -2.89
C VAL A 103 23.78 -3.38 -2.80
N ALA A 104 24.29 -4.56 -2.41
CA ALA A 104 25.72 -4.79 -2.27
C ALA A 104 26.49 -4.59 -3.60
N GLU A 105 25.93 -5.04 -4.71
CA GLU A 105 26.49 -4.91 -6.05
C GLU A 105 26.67 -3.45 -6.51
N LEU A 106 25.92 -2.50 -5.93
CA LEU A 106 26.06 -1.07 -6.19
C LEU A 106 26.91 -0.33 -5.13
N GLY A 107 27.67 -1.07 -4.31
CA GLY A 107 28.64 -0.48 -3.36
C GLY A 107 28.31 -0.66 -1.88
N GLY A 108 27.48 -1.65 -1.52
CA GLY A 108 27.12 -1.92 -0.13
C GLY A 108 25.94 -1.07 0.38
N PRO A 109 25.56 -1.21 1.66
CA PRO A 109 24.35 -0.58 2.20
C PRO A 109 24.27 0.94 2.02
N GLU A 110 25.39 1.66 2.20
CA GLU A 110 25.41 3.12 2.09
C GLU A 110 25.44 3.61 0.64
N ALA A 111 26.49 3.25 -0.12
CA ALA A 111 26.64 3.70 -1.49
C ALA A 111 25.61 3.07 -2.44
N GLY A 112 25.31 1.78 -2.25
CA GLY A 112 24.29 1.08 -3.01
C GLY A 112 22.88 1.56 -2.66
N GLY A 113 22.59 1.80 -1.37
CA GLY A 113 21.32 2.40 -0.95
C GLY A 113 21.10 3.77 -1.61
N ARG A 114 22.10 4.64 -1.60
CA ARG A 114 22.08 5.90 -2.35
C ARG A 114 21.84 5.68 -3.85
N ALA A 115 22.61 4.81 -4.48
CA ALA A 115 22.51 4.57 -5.92
C ALA A 115 21.11 4.10 -6.35
N TRP A 116 20.50 3.20 -5.57
CA TRP A 116 19.14 2.73 -5.80
C TRP A 116 18.10 3.84 -5.57
N ALA A 117 18.19 4.55 -4.45
CA ALA A 117 17.27 5.65 -4.14
C ALA A 117 17.32 6.74 -5.22
N ASP A 118 18.51 7.16 -5.65
CA ASP A 118 18.69 8.18 -6.68
C ASP A 118 18.15 7.70 -8.04
N ALA A 119 18.26 6.40 -8.33
CA ALA A 119 17.84 5.82 -9.60
C ALA A 119 16.33 5.64 -9.73
N VAL A 120 15.68 5.09 -8.71
CA VAL A 120 14.29 4.60 -8.77
C VAL A 120 13.44 5.01 -7.56
N GLY A 121 13.95 5.88 -6.68
CA GLY A 121 13.20 6.40 -5.53
C GLY A 121 13.10 5.43 -4.35
N LEU A 122 13.68 4.24 -4.42
CA LEU A 122 13.60 3.22 -3.38
C LEU A 122 14.90 2.45 -3.21
N VAL A 123 15.09 1.81 -2.04
CA VAL A 123 16.17 0.85 -1.80
C VAL A 123 15.56 -0.56 -1.80
N PRO A 124 16.11 -1.52 -2.56
CA PRO A 124 15.56 -2.88 -2.67
C PRO A 124 15.27 -3.55 -1.32
N VAL A 125 14.03 -4.01 -1.16
CA VAL A 125 13.58 -4.97 -0.14
C VAL A 125 12.75 -6.06 -0.80
N ALA A 126 12.51 -7.17 -0.10
CA ALA A 126 11.86 -8.36 -0.66
C ALA A 126 10.49 -8.07 -1.33
N SER A 127 9.78 -7.04 -0.87
CA SER A 127 8.50 -6.64 -1.45
C SER A 127 8.60 -6.24 -2.93
N PHE A 128 9.70 -5.63 -3.39
CA PHE A 128 9.76 -5.01 -4.72
C PHE A 128 10.02 -6.02 -5.84
N THR A 129 9.39 -5.78 -7.00
CA THR A 129 9.39 -6.68 -8.16
C THR A 129 10.80 -7.03 -8.64
N VAL A 130 11.71 -6.06 -8.67
CA VAL A 130 13.12 -6.26 -9.08
C VAL A 130 13.82 -7.36 -8.27
N THR A 131 13.51 -7.47 -6.97
CA THR A 131 14.14 -8.47 -6.09
C THR A 131 13.59 -9.87 -6.36
N LYS A 132 12.31 -9.98 -6.71
CA LYS A 132 11.66 -11.24 -7.10
C LYS A 132 12.17 -11.73 -8.44
N LEU A 133 12.43 -10.82 -9.39
CA LEU A 133 13.07 -11.17 -10.66
C LEU A 133 14.49 -11.68 -10.45
N ARG A 134 15.27 -11.03 -9.57
CA ARG A 134 16.59 -11.54 -9.17
C ARG A 134 16.51 -12.94 -8.57
N TRP A 135 15.58 -13.15 -7.63
CA TRP A 135 15.34 -14.47 -7.04
C TRP A 135 14.94 -15.50 -8.10
N LEU A 136 14.06 -15.14 -9.05
CA LEU A 136 13.58 -16.02 -10.12
C LEU A 136 14.73 -16.46 -11.02
N ALA A 137 15.60 -15.52 -11.43
CA ALA A 137 16.77 -15.81 -12.26
C ALA A 137 17.75 -16.76 -11.57
N GLN A 138 17.94 -16.63 -10.26
CA GLN A 138 18.86 -17.46 -9.47
C GLN A 138 18.26 -18.83 -9.11
N SER A 139 16.98 -18.87 -8.76
CA SER A 139 16.34 -20.04 -8.12
C SER A 139 15.55 -20.90 -9.10
N GLU A 140 14.98 -20.30 -10.15
CA GLU A 140 14.14 -20.97 -11.13
C GLU A 140 14.52 -20.57 -12.57
N PRO A 141 15.76 -20.86 -13.03
CA PRO A 141 16.27 -20.39 -14.31
C PRO A 141 15.43 -20.83 -15.52
N GLY A 142 14.73 -21.96 -15.44
CA GLY A 142 13.78 -22.38 -16.47
C GLY A 142 12.56 -21.45 -16.61
N ASN A 143 12.01 -20.97 -15.49
CA ASN A 143 10.92 -20.00 -15.49
C ASN A 143 11.42 -18.61 -15.92
N ALA A 144 12.62 -18.22 -15.47
CA ALA A 144 13.26 -16.99 -15.95
C ALA A 144 13.49 -16.99 -17.47
N ALA A 145 13.91 -18.13 -18.04
CA ALA A 145 14.09 -18.29 -19.48
C ALA A 145 12.77 -18.22 -20.28
N ARG A 146 11.67 -18.70 -19.70
CA ARG A 146 10.33 -18.63 -20.31
C ARG A 146 9.67 -17.25 -20.23
N THR A 147 10.13 -16.39 -19.33
CA THR A 147 9.51 -15.07 -19.11
C THR A 147 9.81 -14.13 -20.27
N ALA A 148 8.78 -13.79 -21.05
CA ALA A 148 8.81 -12.84 -22.15
C ALA A 148 8.34 -11.44 -21.73
N ALA A 149 7.40 -11.35 -20.78
CA ALA A 149 6.95 -10.07 -20.19
C ALA A 149 6.83 -10.15 -18.67
N VAL A 150 6.96 -9.00 -18.01
CA VAL A 150 6.71 -8.85 -16.57
C VAL A 150 5.75 -7.69 -16.35
N CYS A 151 4.67 -7.93 -15.61
CA CYS A 151 3.69 -6.91 -15.25
C CYS A 151 3.23 -7.10 -13.80
N LEU A 152 2.45 -6.15 -13.30
CA LEU A 152 1.93 -6.14 -11.93
C LEU A 152 0.46 -6.58 -11.89
N PRO A 153 -0.12 -6.84 -10.71
CA PRO A 153 -1.46 -7.41 -10.61
C PRO A 153 -2.55 -6.56 -11.28
N HIS A 154 -2.51 -5.23 -11.15
CA HIS A 154 -3.50 -4.39 -11.83
C HIS A 154 -3.28 -4.37 -13.34
N ASP A 155 -2.03 -4.31 -13.81
CA ASP A 155 -1.67 -4.35 -15.23
C ASP A 155 -2.26 -5.61 -15.89
N TRP A 156 -2.06 -6.76 -15.24
CA TRP A 156 -2.56 -8.05 -15.73
C TRP A 156 -4.08 -8.08 -15.79
N LEU A 157 -4.77 -7.59 -14.75
CA LEU A 157 -6.25 -7.51 -14.75
C LEU A 157 -6.78 -6.53 -15.80
N THR A 158 -6.12 -5.40 -16.01
CA THR A 158 -6.46 -4.44 -17.08
C THR A 158 -6.27 -5.09 -18.45
N TRP A 159 -5.17 -5.81 -18.68
CA TRP A 159 -4.89 -6.55 -19.91
C TRP A 159 -5.91 -7.67 -20.18
N GLU A 160 -6.32 -8.38 -19.12
CA GLU A 160 -7.36 -9.41 -19.19
C GLU A 160 -8.76 -8.83 -19.47
N LEU A 161 -9.08 -7.65 -18.93
CA LEU A 161 -10.32 -6.91 -19.27
C LEU A 161 -10.30 -6.40 -20.72
N ALA A 162 -9.13 -5.97 -21.21
CA ALA A 162 -8.91 -5.59 -22.60
C ALA A 162 -8.96 -6.80 -23.57
N GLY A 163 -8.93 -8.03 -23.05
CA GLY A 163 -8.98 -9.26 -23.84
C GLY A 163 -7.78 -9.44 -24.78
N SER A 164 -6.66 -8.74 -24.51
CA SER A 164 -5.48 -8.81 -25.36
C SER A 164 -4.67 -10.08 -25.07
N ARG A 165 -3.97 -10.56 -26.10
CA ARG A 165 -2.90 -11.57 -26.00
C ARG A 165 -1.55 -11.03 -26.47
N ASP A 166 -1.53 -9.79 -26.96
CA ASP A 166 -0.31 -9.10 -27.33
C ASP A 166 0.36 -8.53 -26.07
N LEU A 167 1.60 -8.98 -25.81
CA LEU A 167 2.42 -8.49 -24.71
C LEU A 167 2.72 -6.99 -24.85
N GLY A 168 2.78 -6.45 -26.07
CA GLY A 168 2.97 -5.03 -26.34
C GLY A 168 1.77 -4.15 -25.93
N ALA A 169 0.61 -4.77 -25.69
CA ALA A 169 -0.58 -4.07 -25.20
C ALA A 169 -0.63 -3.93 -23.67
N LEU A 170 0.36 -4.47 -22.94
CA LEU A 170 0.47 -4.27 -21.50
C LEU A 170 0.65 -2.78 -21.19
N VAL A 171 -0.13 -2.31 -20.24
CA VAL A 171 -0.09 -0.93 -19.75
C VAL A 171 -0.11 -0.92 -18.22
N THR A 172 0.48 0.12 -17.66
CA THR A 172 0.52 0.39 -16.22
C THR A 172 0.41 1.89 -15.98
N ASP A 173 0.42 2.32 -14.72
CA ASP A 173 0.49 3.73 -14.33
C ASP A 173 1.81 4.05 -13.61
N ARG A 174 2.03 5.34 -13.35
CA ARG A 174 3.21 5.80 -12.60
C ARG A 174 3.24 5.21 -11.19
N GLY A 175 2.09 5.15 -10.52
CA GLY A 175 1.96 4.67 -9.15
C GLY A 175 2.50 3.26 -8.97
N ASP A 176 2.01 2.28 -9.73
CA ASP A 176 2.46 0.89 -9.58
C ASP A 176 3.84 0.65 -10.22
N ALA A 177 4.15 1.30 -11.35
CA ALA A 177 5.48 1.23 -11.95
C ALA A 177 6.58 1.68 -10.98
N SER A 178 6.32 2.72 -10.18
CA SER A 178 7.28 3.20 -9.16
C SER A 178 7.56 2.19 -8.04
N GLY A 179 6.68 1.21 -7.83
CA GLY A 179 6.86 0.11 -6.89
C GLY A 179 7.70 -1.06 -7.41
N THR A 180 8.16 -1.00 -8.66
CA THR A 180 8.86 -2.13 -9.30
C THR A 180 10.33 -2.24 -8.91
N GLY A 181 10.98 -1.09 -8.67
CA GLY A 181 12.43 -0.99 -8.55
C GLY A 181 13.15 -1.00 -9.91
N TYR A 182 12.47 -0.81 -11.04
CA TYR A 182 13.11 -0.62 -12.35
C TYR A 182 12.45 0.47 -13.19
N TRP A 183 11.68 1.37 -12.57
CA TRP A 183 11.15 2.59 -13.18
C TRP A 183 11.46 3.80 -12.29
N SER A 184 11.84 4.93 -12.87
CA SER A 184 12.23 6.13 -12.12
C SER A 184 11.07 7.11 -12.03
N PRO A 185 10.54 7.40 -10.81
CA PRO A 185 9.54 8.45 -10.64
C PRO A 185 10.10 9.84 -10.96
N VAL A 186 11.42 10.05 -10.82
CA VAL A 186 12.10 11.32 -11.09
C VAL A 186 12.15 11.63 -12.58
N THR A 187 12.56 10.67 -13.41
CA THR A 187 12.70 10.89 -14.86
C THR A 187 11.45 10.53 -15.65
N GLY A 188 10.62 9.62 -15.13
CA GLY A 188 9.48 9.07 -15.84
C GLY A 188 9.82 7.86 -16.73
N ASP A 189 11.04 7.33 -16.64
CA ASP A 189 11.55 6.28 -17.55
C ASP A 189 11.90 4.97 -16.84
N TYR A 190 11.85 3.88 -17.60
CA TYR A 190 12.37 2.60 -17.16
C TYR A 190 13.91 2.61 -17.04
N ARG A 191 14.41 2.07 -15.93
CA ARG A 191 15.81 1.72 -15.70
C ARG A 191 16.08 0.30 -16.13
N LEU A 192 16.05 0.08 -17.45
CA LEU A 192 16.24 -1.24 -18.06
C LEU A 192 17.63 -1.84 -17.74
N ASP A 193 18.61 -1.00 -17.44
CA ASP A 193 19.93 -1.42 -16.96
C ASP A 193 19.86 -2.10 -15.57
N LEU A 194 18.98 -1.62 -14.68
CA LEU A 194 18.74 -2.22 -13.37
C LEU A 194 17.89 -3.49 -13.48
N LEU A 195 16.92 -3.50 -14.40
CA LEU A 195 16.15 -4.69 -14.73
C LEU A 195 17.06 -5.81 -15.28
N GLU A 196 17.91 -5.50 -16.26
CA GLU A 196 18.88 -6.44 -16.83
C GLU A 196 19.89 -6.92 -15.79
N ARG A 197 20.39 -6.03 -14.92
CA ARG A 197 21.25 -6.42 -13.79
C ARG A 197 20.58 -7.44 -12.87
N ALA A 198 19.32 -7.19 -12.51
CA ALA A 198 18.60 -8.06 -11.59
C ALA A 198 18.24 -9.40 -12.24
N PHE A 199 17.70 -9.36 -13.45
CA PHE A 199 17.08 -10.52 -14.09
C PHE A 199 17.99 -11.27 -15.08
N GLY A 200 19.08 -10.63 -15.52
CA GLY A 200 20.01 -11.14 -16.54
C GLY A 200 19.52 -10.97 -17.98
N ARG A 201 18.37 -10.30 -18.17
CA ARG A 201 17.75 -10.01 -19.47
C ARG A 201 16.69 -8.91 -19.32
N THR A 202 16.18 -8.41 -20.44
CA THR A 202 15.17 -7.35 -20.49
C THR A 202 13.87 -7.87 -21.11
N PRO A 203 12.90 -8.36 -20.30
CA PRO A 203 11.58 -8.75 -20.79
C PRO A 203 10.79 -7.52 -21.23
N VAL A 204 9.67 -7.74 -21.93
CA VAL A 204 8.68 -6.69 -22.19
C VAL A 204 8.15 -6.19 -20.85
N VAL A 205 8.11 -4.86 -20.70
CA VAL A 205 7.49 -4.18 -19.56
C VAL A 205 6.32 -3.32 -20.07
N PRO A 206 5.27 -3.10 -19.26
CA PRO A 206 4.09 -2.35 -19.66
C PRO A 206 4.44 -0.92 -20.08
N ARG A 207 3.66 -0.31 -20.97
CA ARG A 207 3.74 1.13 -21.22
C ARG A 207 3.14 1.89 -20.04
N VAL A 208 3.88 2.85 -19.49
CA VAL A 208 3.39 3.72 -18.41
C VAL A 208 2.50 4.81 -19.01
N LEU A 209 1.24 4.87 -18.55
CA LEU A 209 0.22 5.80 -19.02
C LEU A 209 0.17 7.09 -18.21
N GLY A 210 -0.34 8.16 -18.82
CA GLY A 210 -0.71 9.38 -18.11
C GLY A 210 -1.90 9.19 -17.16
N PRO A 211 -2.09 10.05 -16.13
CA PRO A 211 -3.11 9.88 -15.08
C PRO A 211 -4.56 9.67 -15.55
N ALA A 212 -4.94 10.29 -16.68
CA ALA A 212 -6.27 10.20 -17.28
C ALA A 212 -6.23 9.58 -18.70
N GLU A 213 -5.12 8.94 -19.07
CA GLU A 213 -4.98 8.34 -20.39
C GLU A 213 -5.78 7.04 -20.49
N GLN A 214 -6.48 6.84 -21.60
CA GLN A 214 -7.27 5.63 -21.80
C GLN A 214 -6.37 4.43 -22.14
N ALA A 215 -6.51 3.35 -21.38
CA ALA A 215 -5.82 2.06 -21.49
C ALA A 215 -6.45 1.11 -22.54
N GLY A 216 -7.27 1.63 -23.44
CA GLY A 216 -8.10 0.84 -24.37
C GLY A 216 -9.55 0.72 -23.88
N SER A 217 -10.21 -0.39 -24.21
CA SER A 217 -11.60 -0.65 -23.84
C SER A 217 -11.80 -2.09 -23.43
N VAL A 218 -12.82 -2.34 -22.59
CA VAL A 218 -13.25 -3.69 -22.22
C VAL A 218 -13.66 -4.46 -23.48
N ALA A 219 -13.02 -5.60 -23.72
CA ALA A 219 -13.29 -6.43 -24.89
C ALA A 219 -14.63 -7.18 -24.79
N ALA A 220 -15.25 -7.39 -25.94
CA ALA A 220 -16.42 -8.25 -26.09
C ALA A 220 -16.09 -9.69 -25.63
N GLY A 221 -16.92 -10.27 -24.77
CA GLY A 221 -16.70 -11.62 -24.24
C GLY A 221 -15.53 -11.74 -23.25
N SER A 222 -14.98 -10.62 -22.77
CA SER A 222 -14.02 -10.61 -21.66
C SER A 222 -14.67 -11.01 -20.33
N LEU A 223 -13.90 -10.94 -19.24
CA LEU A 223 -14.32 -11.27 -17.88
C LEU A 223 -15.63 -10.62 -17.41
N ALA A 224 -15.98 -9.47 -17.98
CA ALA A 224 -17.05 -8.63 -17.48
C ALA A 224 -18.47 -9.19 -17.68
N GLY A 225 -18.69 -10.10 -18.64
CA GLY A 225 -20.05 -10.53 -19.01
C GLY A 225 -21.04 -9.37 -19.27
N GLY A 226 -20.54 -8.17 -19.58
CA GLY A 226 -21.26 -6.91 -19.68
C GLY A 226 -20.90 -6.12 -20.95
N GLU A 227 -21.56 -4.97 -21.15
CA GLU A 227 -21.53 -4.21 -22.41
C GLU A 227 -20.13 -3.88 -22.94
N GLU A 228 -19.98 -4.03 -24.26
CA GLU A 228 -18.77 -3.78 -25.03
C GLU A 228 -18.32 -2.31 -24.92
N GLY A 229 -17.01 -2.05 -24.96
CA GLY A 229 -16.49 -0.72 -25.29
C GLY A 229 -16.31 0.25 -24.13
N ALA A 230 -16.66 -0.11 -22.89
CA ALA A 230 -16.34 0.70 -21.71
C ALA A 230 -14.84 1.04 -21.70
N ALA A 231 -14.49 2.32 -21.53
CA ALA A 231 -13.09 2.75 -21.52
C ALA A 231 -12.35 2.13 -20.33
N LEU A 232 -11.11 1.70 -20.55
CA LEU A 232 -10.22 1.29 -19.48
C LEU A 232 -9.37 2.48 -19.06
N GLY A 233 -9.28 2.74 -17.76
CA GLY A 233 -8.33 3.69 -17.20
C GLY A 233 -6.97 3.07 -16.94
N PRO A 234 -5.95 3.89 -16.60
CA PRO A 234 -4.60 3.41 -16.34
C PRO A 234 -4.51 2.34 -15.26
N GLY A 235 -5.42 2.41 -14.28
CA GLY A 235 -5.25 1.71 -13.02
C GLY A 235 -4.20 2.39 -12.16
N THR A 236 -3.94 1.83 -10.98
CA THR A 236 -2.79 2.21 -10.14
C THR A 236 -2.60 1.22 -8.98
N GLY A 237 -1.55 1.40 -8.21
CA GLY A 237 -1.34 0.70 -6.94
C GLY A 237 -2.33 1.14 -5.85
N ASP A 238 -2.70 0.21 -4.96
CA ASP A 238 -3.70 0.42 -3.91
C ASP A 238 -3.50 1.68 -3.05
N ASN A 239 -2.27 2.02 -2.66
CA ASN A 239 -2.00 3.22 -1.87
C ASN A 239 -2.26 4.52 -2.65
N ALA A 240 -1.92 4.56 -3.94
CA ALA A 240 -2.18 5.70 -4.81
C ALA A 240 -3.68 5.80 -5.15
N ALA A 241 -4.35 4.67 -5.38
CA ALA A 241 -5.80 4.61 -5.54
C ALA A 241 -6.52 5.13 -4.28
N ALA A 242 -6.11 4.69 -3.08
CA ALA A 242 -6.71 5.16 -1.83
C ALA A 242 -6.53 6.68 -1.65
N ALA A 243 -5.35 7.23 -1.95
CA ALA A 243 -5.11 8.68 -1.92
C ALA A 243 -6.03 9.42 -2.89
N LEU A 244 -6.19 8.90 -4.11
CA LEU A 244 -7.11 9.45 -5.11
C LEU A 244 -8.57 9.39 -4.65
N GLY A 245 -9.01 8.27 -4.05
CA GLY A 245 -10.36 8.10 -3.53
C GLY A 245 -10.68 8.99 -2.32
N LEU A 246 -9.66 9.38 -1.56
CA LEU A 246 -9.77 10.30 -0.42
C LEU A 246 -9.75 11.78 -0.81
N ASN A 247 -9.58 12.09 -2.11
CA ASN A 247 -9.29 13.45 -2.56
C ASN A 247 -8.05 14.05 -1.85
N ALA A 248 -7.03 13.24 -1.58
CA ALA A 248 -5.82 13.71 -0.92
C ALA A 248 -5.05 14.68 -1.83
N GLU A 249 -4.70 15.84 -1.28
CA GLU A 249 -3.94 16.90 -1.97
C GLU A 249 -2.50 16.95 -1.46
N PRO A 250 -1.56 17.59 -2.18
CA PRO A 250 -0.21 17.81 -1.67
C PRO A 250 -0.19 18.37 -0.23
N GLY A 251 0.52 17.66 0.66
CA GLY A 251 0.57 17.94 2.10
C GLY A 251 -0.44 17.17 2.95
N ASP A 252 -1.39 16.48 2.34
CA ASP A 252 -2.24 15.50 3.03
C ASP A 252 -1.49 14.18 3.19
N VAL A 253 -1.61 13.61 4.39
CA VAL A 253 -1.04 12.30 4.73
C VAL A 253 -2.17 11.31 4.91
N VAL A 254 -2.04 10.13 4.30
CA VAL A 254 -2.92 8.98 4.55
C VAL A 254 -2.22 8.03 5.51
N VAL A 255 -2.82 7.84 6.69
CA VAL A 255 -2.43 6.83 7.67
C VAL A 255 -3.45 5.71 7.64
N SER A 256 -3.05 4.56 7.10
CA SER A 256 -3.89 3.36 7.06
C SER A 256 -3.47 2.40 8.17
N ILE A 257 -4.40 2.06 9.06
CA ILE A 257 -4.19 1.11 10.15
C ILE A 257 -4.96 -0.18 9.82
N GLY A 258 -4.33 -1.05 9.04
CA GLY A 258 -4.73 -2.44 8.87
C GLY A 258 -3.97 -3.35 9.83
N THR A 259 -3.84 -4.64 9.50
CA THR A 259 -2.95 -5.57 10.21
C THR A 259 -1.52 -5.02 10.30
N SER A 260 -1.07 -4.40 9.21
CA SER A 260 0.11 -3.53 9.09
C SER A 260 -0.30 -2.06 8.94
N GLY A 261 0.64 -1.16 9.16
CA GLY A 261 0.42 0.28 9.05
C GLY A 261 1.07 0.85 7.79
N VAL A 262 0.45 1.86 7.20
CA VAL A 262 1.00 2.64 6.09
C VAL A 262 0.90 4.12 6.43
N VAL A 263 1.97 4.86 6.15
CA VAL A 263 1.97 6.33 6.18
C VAL A 263 2.44 6.80 4.80
N SER A 264 1.56 7.45 4.05
CA SER A 264 1.91 8.02 2.75
C SER A 264 1.52 9.50 2.69
N THR A 265 2.27 10.30 1.95
CA THR A 265 1.98 11.73 1.74
C THR A 265 1.84 12.01 0.26
N VAL A 266 0.90 12.85 -0.15
CA VAL A 266 0.92 13.39 -1.52
C VAL A 266 1.95 14.51 -1.55
N SER A 267 2.90 14.43 -2.48
CA SER A 267 4.03 15.36 -2.58
C SER A 267 4.21 15.86 -4.01
N THR A 268 4.48 17.15 -4.18
CA THR A 268 4.84 17.72 -5.50
C THR A 268 6.29 17.47 -5.90
N THR A 269 7.11 16.95 -4.99
CA THR A 269 8.52 16.62 -5.25
C THR A 269 8.81 15.14 -5.00
N PRO A 270 9.70 14.52 -5.80
CA PRO A 270 10.08 13.13 -5.57
C PRO A 270 10.83 12.99 -4.25
N MET A 271 10.73 11.80 -3.63
CA MET A 271 11.50 11.43 -2.45
C MET A 271 12.64 10.50 -2.83
N THR A 272 13.81 10.77 -2.27
CA THR A 272 15.02 9.98 -2.48
C THR A 272 15.68 9.71 -1.13
N ASP A 273 15.27 8.62 -0.49
CA ASP A 273 15.78 8.21 0.82
C ASP A 273 16.81 7.07 0.69
N PRO A 274 18.11 7.35 0.87
CA PRO A 274 19.17 6.34 0.76
C PRO A 274 19.12 5.29 1.88
N THR A 275 18.42 5.59 2.98
CA THR A 275 18.31 4.65 4.11
C THR A 275 17.32 3.52 3.80
N GLY A 276 16.49 3.71 2.77
CA GLY A 276 15.39 2.79 2.44
C GLY A 276 14.21 2.86 3.40
N THR A 277 14.16 3.86 4.29
CA THR A 277 13.06 4.04 5.24
C THR A 277 11.79 4.49 4.53
N VAL A 278 11.90 5.42 3.59
CA VAL A 278 10.80 5.95 2.77
C VAL A 278 10.96 5.46 1.33
N ALA A 279 9.93 4.82 0.79
CA ALA A 279 9.85 4.53 -0.63
C ALA A 279 9.24 5.73 -1.36
N GLY A 280 9.98 6.31 -2.31
CA GLY A 280 9.58 7.47 -3.09
C GLY A 280 8.73 7.12 -4.30
N PHE A 281 7.51 6.62 -4.08
CA PHE A 281 6.60 6.26 -5.17
C PHE A 281 6.03 7.47 -5.90
N ALA A 282 5.43 7.23 -7.07
CA ALA A 282 4.55 8.16 -7.74
C ALA A 282 3.11 8.00 -7.23
N ASP A 283 2.29 9.04 -7.39
CA ASP A 283 0.84 8.93 -7.17
C ASP A 283 0.08 8.76 -8.51
N ALA A 284 -1.24 8.64 -8.42
CA ALA A 284 -2.14 8.50 -9.57
C ALA A 284 -2.56 9.83 -10.22
N THR A 285 -2.03 10.99 -9.78
CA THR A 285 -2.42 12.33 -10.28
C THR A 285 -1.31 13.04 -11.06
N GLY A 286 -0.09 12.49 -11.10
CA GLY A 286 1.08 13.14 -11.71
C GLY A 286 2.10 13.65 -10.70
N HIS A 287 1.78 13.56 -9.41
CA HIS A 287 2.62 13.90 -8.27
C HIS A 287 3.39 12.66 -7.77
N PHE A 288 3.80 12.69 -6.51
CA PHE A 288 4.55 11.65 -5.81
C PHE A 288 3.82 11.21 -4.54
N LEU A 289 4.11 9.99 -4.10
CA LEU A 289 3.53 9.35 -2.93
C LEU A 289 4.62 8.74 -2.03
N PRO A 290 5.49 9.53 -1.39
CA PRO A 290 6.45 9.01 -0.43
C PRO A 290 5.73 8.20 0.65
N LEU A 291 6.22 6.98 0.90
CA LEU A 291 5.47 5.98 1.64
C LEU A 291 6.38 5.21 2.61
N VAL A 292 5.86 5.03 3.82
CA VAL A 292 6.45 4.20 4.88
C VAL A 292 5.48 3.08 5.23
N THR A 293 6.02 1.90 5.49
CA THR A 293 5.23 0.74 5.94
C THR A 293 5.74 0.20 7.27
N THR A 294 4.82 -0.13 8.16
CA THR A 294 5.09 -0.75 9.47
C THR A 294 4.41 -2.11 9.54
N LEU A 295 5.09 -3.12 10.05
CA LEU A 295 4.52 -4.45 10.25
C LEU A 295 3.48 -4.43 11.37
N ASN A 296 3.71 -3.63 12.42
CA ASN A 296 2.93 -3.69 13.65
C ASN A 296 1.95 -2.51 13.77
N ALA A 297 0.72 -2.72 13.31
CA ALA A 297 -0.38 -1.78 13.47
C ALA A 297 -1.55 -2.41 14.25
N ALA A 298 -2.69 -2.71 13.64
CA ALA A 298 -3.85 -3.25 14.35
C ALA A 298 -3.54 -4.55 15.12
N ARG A 299 -2.58 -5.36 14.65
CA ARG A 299 -2.12 -6.58 15.34
C ARG A 299 -1.58 -6.33 16.75
N VAL A 300 -1.08 -5.12 17.03
CA VAL A 300 -0.65 -4.70 18.37
C VAL A 300 -1.85 -4.66 19.29
N LEU A 301 -2.95 -4.04 18.83
CA LEU A 301 -4.21 -3.97 19.57
C LEU A 301 -4.82 -5.36 19.75
N ASP A 302 -4.81 -6.20 18.72
CA ASP A 302 -5.28 -7.58 18.81
C ASP A 302 -4.49 -8.37 19.87
N ALA A 303 -3.16 -8.22 19.89
CA ALA A 303 -2.29 -8.89 20.86
C ALA A 303 -2.53 -8.38 22.28
N THR A 304 -2.64 -7.07 22.49
CA THR A 304 -2.91 -6.49 23.81
C THR A 304 -4.30 -6.86 24.31
N ALA A 305 -5.32 -6.85 23.46
CA ALA A 305 -6.67 -7.30 23.81
C ALA A 305 -6.67 -8.76 24.29
N ARG A 306 -5.98 -9.65 23.56
CA ARG A 306 -5.80 -11.05 23.98
C ARG A 306 -5.07 -11.18 25.31
N LEU A 307 -3.98 -10.43 25.51
CA LEU A 307 -3.20 -10.46 26.77
C LEU A 307 -4.04 -10.03 27.97
N LEU A 308 -4.93 -9.05 27.79
CA LEU A 308 -5.81 -8.54 28.83
C LEU A 308 -7.10 -9.35 28.99
N GLY A 309 -7.41 -10.25 28.06
CA GLY A 309 -8.67 -11.01 28.05
C GLY A 309 -9.90 -10.15 27.79
N VAL A 310 -9.76 -9.11 26.96
CA VAL A 310 -10.83 -8.15 26.64
C VAL A 310 -11.07 -8.07 25.13
N ASP A 311 -12.21 -7.48 24.73
CA ASP A 311 -12.45 -7.13 23.32
C ASP A 311 -11.86 -5.76 22.96
N HIS A 312 -11.96 -5.36 21.69
CA HIS A 312 -11.44 -4.08 21.22
C HIS A 312 -12.18 -2.86 21.76
N ALA A 313 -13.47 -2.98 22.08
CA ALA A 313 -14.24 -1.88 22.65
C ALA A 313 -13.76 -1.59 24.08
N GLU A 314 -13.57 -2.65 24.86
CA GLU A 314 -13.05 -2.56 26.22
C GLU A 314 -11.57 -2.15 26.24
N LEU A 315 -10.73 -2.64 25.33
CA LEU A 315 -9.35 -2.16 25.17
C LEU A 315 -9.32 -0.64 24.91
N SER A 316 -10.21 -0.16 24.01
CA SER A 316 -10.34 1.26 23.70
C SER A 316 -10.78 2.07 24.94
N ARG A 317 -11.75 1.56 25.71
CA ARG A 317 -12.20 2.19 26.96
C ARG A 317 -11.09 2.26 28.01
N LEU A 318 -10.35 1.17 28.18
CA LEU A 318 -9.21 1.10 29.10
C LEU A 318 -8.12 2.11 28.71
N ALA A 319 -7.73 2.15 27.44
CA ALA A 319 -6.74 3.10 26.95
C ALA A 319 -7.15 4.55 27.22
N LEU A 320 -8.41 4.90 26.99
CA LEU A 320 -8.93 6.26 27.26
C LEU A 320 -9.02 6.61 28.75
N SER A 321 -9.02 5.62 29.65
CA SER A 321 -9.10 5.86 31.09
C SER A 321 -7.75 6.15 31.76
N ALA A 322 -6.63 5.79 31.12
CA ALA A 322 -5.28 6.10 31.59
C ALA A 322 -4.78 7.43 31.00
N PRO A 323 -3.90 8.17 31.72
CA PRO A 323 -3.38 9.46 31.27
C PRO A 323 -2.45 9.33 30.05
N ALA A 324 -2.21 10.43 29.35
CA ALA A 324 -1.21 10.49 28.28
C ALA A 324 0.19 10.12 28.77
N GLY A 325 0.92 9.35 27.95
CA GLY A 325 2.21 8.78 28.30
C GLY A 325 2.13 7.56 29.21
N ALA A 326 0.93 7.04 29.49
CA ALA A 326 0.68 5.85 30.32
C ALA A 326 1.50 5.82 31.63
N GLY A 327 1.65 6.97 32.31
CA GLY A 327 2.42 7.06 33.55
C GLY A 327 3.91 6.70 33.42
N GLY A 328 4.46 6.74 32.20
CA GLY A 328 5.84 6.36 31.87
C GLY A 328 6.00 4.94 31.33
N LEU A 329 4.90 4.17 31.22
CA LEU A 329 4.89 2.84 30.61
C LEU A 329 4.92 2.97 29.07
N VAL A 330 5.81 2.22 28.42
CA VAL A 330 5.95 2.24 26.95
C VAL A 330 5.91 0.82 26.41
N LEU A 331 5.05 0.58 25.43
CA LEU A 331 5.11 -0.60 24.59
C LEU A 331 5.86 -0.25 23.30
N VAL A 332 7.01 -0.91 23.06
CA VAL A 332 7.69 -0.91 21.76
C VAL A 332 7.10 -2.07 20.95
N PRO A 333 6.33 -1.81 19.87
CA PRO A 333 5.40 -2.77 19.33
C PRO A 333 5.99 -3.73 18.28
N TYR A 334 7.30 -4.01 18.28
CA TYR A 334 7.96 -4.85 17.25
C TYR A 334 7.66 -6.36 17.41
N LEU A 335 6.38 -6.74 17.49
CA LEU A 335 5.92 -8.10 17.75
C LEU A 335 6.32 -9.06 16.60
N GLU A 336 6.35 -8.55 15.37
CA GLU A 336 6.71 -9.30 14.16
C GLU A 336 8.06 -8.88 13.55
N GLY A 337 9.00 -8.42 14.39
CA GLY A 337 10.07 -7.56 13.90
C GLY A 337 9.49 -6.23 13.43
N GLU A 338 10.24 -5.44 12.68
CA GLU A 338 9.74 -4.20 12.09
C GLU A 338 10.42 -3.91 10.75
N ARG A 339 9.69 -3.25 9.85
CA ARG A 339 10.20 -2.79 8.56
C ARG A 339 10.72 -1.35 8.65
N THR A 340 9.98 -0.49 9.35
CA THR A 340 10.41 0.88 9.61
C THR A 340 10.31 1.17 11.12
N PRO A 341 11.44 1.28 11.83
CA PRO A 341 12.82 1.09 11.35
C PRO A 341 13.11 -0.37 10.95
N ASN A 342 14.13 -0.58 10.10
CA ASN A 342 14.50 -1.92 9.60
C ASN A 342 15.08 -2.79 10.73
N ARG A 343 14.21 -3.55 11.40
CA ARG A 343 14.49 -4.39 12.57
C ARG A 343 13.81 -5.76 12.41
N PRO A 344 14.18 -6.57 11.40
CA PRO A 344 13.44 -7.77 11.03
C PRO A 344 13.42 -8.84 12.12
N TYR A 345 14.37 -8.81 13.05
CA TYR A 345 14.50 -9.78 14.14
C TYR A 345 14.06 -9.23 15.50
N ALA A 346 13.71 -7.94 15.62
CA ALA A 346 13.33 -7.38 16.90
C ALA A 346 12.07 -8.04 17.48
N THR A 347 11.92 -7.96 18.79
CA THR A 347 10.75 -8.41 19.53
C THR A 347 10.11 -7.23 20.27
N GLY A 348 8.82 -7.32 20.55
CA GLY A 348 8.13 -6.29 21.33
C GLY A 348 8.64 -6.23 22.77
N ALA A 349 8.67 -5.03 23.35
CA ALA A 349 9.18 -4.80 24.69
C ALA A 349 8.28 -3.83 25.48
N LEU A 350 8.17 -4.08 26.78
CA LEU A 350 7.43 -3.22 27.71
C LEU A 350 8.42 -2.59 28.69
N HIS A 351 8.53 -1.25 28.68
CA HIS A 351 9.46 -0.49 29.50
C HIS A 351 8.72 0.43 30.47
N GLY A 352 9.34 0.73 31.63
CA GLY A 352 8.75 1.64 32.61
C GLY A 352 7.64 1.03 33.47
N LEU A 353 7.61 -0.30 33.60
CA LEU A 353 6.67 -0.99 34.49
C LEU A 353 6.98 -0.68 35.97
N THR A 354 5.97 -0.24 36.70
CA THR A 354 6.01 0.05 38.14
C THR A 354 4.77 -0.54 38.80
N LEU A 355 4.72 -0.57 40.14
CA LEU A 355 3.51 -0.99 40.85
C LEU A 355 2.29 -0.11 40.53
N SER A 356 2.49 1.15 40.18
CA SER A 356 1.42 2.09 39.84
C SER A 356 1.01 2.08 38.36
N THR A 357 1.85 1.55 37.47
CA THR A 357 1.57 1.42 36.02
C THR A 357 1.28 -0.02 35.61
N GLY A 358 1.36 -0.97 36.55
CA GLY A 358 1.14 -2.39 36.31
C GLY A 358 -0.34 -2.79 36.31
N ASP A 359 -1.18 -2.08 35.56
CA ASP A 359 -2.61 -2.35 35.45
C ASP A 359 -3.10 -2.37 33.98
N PRO A 360 -4.31 -2.91 33.72
CA PRO A 360 -4.86 -3.01 32.37
C PRO A 360 -5.01 -1.69 31.62
N ALA A 361 -5.34 -0.59 32.30
CA ALA A 361 -5.57 0.70 31.66
C ALA A 361 -4.27 1.29 31.13
N HIS A 362 -3.20 1.24 31.92
CA HIS A 362 -1.87 1.68 31.50
C HIS A 362 -1.31 0.83 30.35
N LEU A 363 -1.47 -0.50 30.40
CA LEU A 363 -1.04 -1.37 29.30
C LEU A 363 -1.81 -1.09 28.00
N ALA A 364 -3.13 -0.91 28.09
CA ALA A 364 -3.96 -0.55 26.93
C ALA A 364 -3.55 0.80 26.33
N ARG A 365 -3.28 1.80 27.19
CA ARG A 365 -2.80 3.12 26.77
C ARG A 365 -1.42 3.05 26.11
N ALA A 366 -0.48 2.34 26.72
CA ALA A 366 0.86 2.14 26.19
C ALA A 366 0.85 1.43 24.84
N ALA A 367 -0.09 0.50 24.61
CA ALA A 367 -0.25 -0.18 23.33
C ALA A 367 -0.75 0.75 22.22
N VAL A 368 -1.76 1.59 22.52
CA VAL A 368 -2.27 2.59 21.59
C VAL A 368 -1.22 3.65 21.27
N GLU A 369 -0.56 4.20 22.30
CA GLU A 369 0.50 5.21 22.11
C GLU A 369 1.73 4.64 21.41
N GLY A 370 2.18 3.43 21.75
CA GLY A 370 3.32 2.76 21.10
C GLY A 370 3.10 2.51 19.61
N LEU A 371 1.90 2.03 19.23
CA LEU A 371 1.49 1.91 17.83
C LEU A 371 1.55 3.27 17.13
N LEU A 372 0.92 4.29 17.72
CA LEU A 372 0.85 5.63 17.14
C LEU A 372 2.23 6.29 17.05
N CYS A 373 3.15 6.01 17.97
CA CYS A 373 4.53 6.49 17.90
C CYS A 373 5.28 5.90 16.71
N GLY A 374 5.10 4.61 16.41
CA GLY A 374 5.66 4.01 15.19
C GLY A 374 5.14 4.68 13.91
N LEU A 375 3.84 4.98 13.85
CA LEU A 375 3.25 5.74 12.74
C LEU A 375 3.74 7.20 12.71
N ALA A 376 3.95 7.83 13.87
CA ALA A 376 4.50 9.18 13.97
C ALA A 376 5.95 9.26 13.48
N ASP A 377 6.73 8.20 13.66
CA ASP A 377 8.08 8.08 13.10
C ASP A 377 8.04 7.97 11.57
N GLY A 378 7.09 7.19 11.02
CA GLY A 378 6.81 7.18 9.58
C GLY A 378 6.38 8.54 9.04
N LEU A 379 5.51 9.25 9.78
CA LEU A 379 5.08 10.60 9.45
C LEU A 379 6.26 11.59 9.41
N ALA A 380 7.14 11.52 10.41
CA ALA A 380 8.34 12.36 10.47
C ALA A 380 9.29 12.05 9.29
N ALA A 381 9.42 10.78 8.91
CA ALA A 381 10.27 10.36 7.80
C ALA A 381 9.75 10.90 6.44
N VAL A 382 8.44 10.82 6.17
CA VAL A 382 7.89 11.41 4.93
C VAL A 382 7.94 12.93 4.93
N ALA A 383 7.75 13.58 6.09
CA ALA A 383 7.83 15.02 6.23
C ALA A 383 9.25 15.56 6.02
N ALA A 384 10.29 14.79 6.38
CA ALA A 384 11.68 15.14 6.13
C ALA A 384 12.01 15.30 4.63
N GLY A 385 11.18 14.75 3.74
CA GLY A 385 11.26 14.95 2.29
C GLY A 385 10.83 16.33 1.80
N GLY A 386 10.46 17.26 2.70
CA GLY A 386 10.18 18.66 2.37
C GLY A 386 8.72 18.99 2.07
N THR A 387 7.81 18.02 2.15
CA THR A 387 6.36 18.27 2.04
C THR A 387 5.78 18.64 3.40
N PRO A 388 5.22 19.84 3.58
CA PRO A 388 4.56 20.22 4.81
C PRO A 388 3.34 19.34 5.08
N VAL A 389 3.31 18.66 6.21
CA VAL A 389 2.15 17.87 6.66
C VAL A 389 1.09 18.82 7.18
N ARG A 390 -0.09 18.83 6.54
CA ARG A 390 -1.22 19.68 6.93
C ARG A 390 -2.19 18.99 7.86
N ARG A 391 -2.50 17.74 7.56
CA ARG A 391 -3.50 16.91 8.24
C ARG A 391 -3.28 15.44 7.89
N VAL A 392 -3.86 14.56 8.70
CA VAL A 392 -3.81 13.11 8.50
C VAL A 392 -5.22 12.58 8.24
N PHE A 393 -5.43 11.89 7.12
CA PHE A 393 -6.56 10.99 6.93
C PHE A 393 -6.27 9.66 7.60
N LEU A 394 -7.08 9.30 8.59
CA LEU A 394 -6.99 8.02 9.30
C LEU A 394 -8.00 7.04 8.71
N VAL A 395 -7.50 5.99 8.07
CA VAL A 395 -8.29 4.96 7.41
C VAL A 395 -7.90 3.55 7.88
N GLY A 396 -8.59 2.53 7.37
CA GLY A 396 -8.37 1.14 7.74
C GLY A 396 -9.13 0.72 9.00
N GLY A 397 -8.96 -0.55 9.40
CA GLY A 397 -9.71 -1.14 10.52
C GLY A 397 -9.47 -0.44 11.86
N GLY A 398 -8.26 0.09 12.08
CA GLY A 398 -7.90 0.83 13.28
C GLY A 398 -8.62 2.17 13.45
N ALA A 399 -9.12 2.77 12.35
CA ALA A 399 -9.91 4.00 12.41
C ALA A 399 -11.24 3.82 13.17
N ARG A 400 -11.72 2.58 13.35
CA ARG A 400 -12.90 2.28 14.18
C ARG A 400 -12.65 2.43 15.68
N SER A 401 -11.39 2.31 16.13
CA SER A 401 -11.02 2.44 17.54
C SER A 401 -11.17 3.89 17.98
N GLU A 402 -12.05 4.14 18.97
CA GLU A 402 -12.22 5.47 19.54
C GLU A 402 -10.93 5.97 20.21
N ALA A 403 -10.19 5.09 20.89
CA ALA A 403 -8.91 5.42 21.49
C ALA A 403 -7.91 5.93 20.45
N ILE A 404 -7.79 5.25 19.31
CA ILE A 404 -6.92 5.71 18.21
C ILE A 404 -7.37 7.09 17.72
N ARG A 405 -8.65 7.27 17.40
CA ARG A 405 -9.18 8.54 16.89
C ARG A 405 -8.91 9.73 17.81
N ARG A 406 -9.09 9.54 19.13
CA ARG A 406 -8.90 10.60 20.13
C ARG A 406 -7.44 10.83 20.52
N ILE A 407 -6.59 9.80 20.49
CA ILE A 407 -5.18 9.90 20.94
C ILE A 407 -4.26 10.29 19.77
N ALA A 408 -4.58 9.90 18.54
CA ALA A 408 -3.73 10.16 17.37
C ALA A 408 -3.35 11.63 17.19
N PRO A 409 -4.24 12.65 17.29
CA PRO A 409 -3.83 14.04 17.11
C PRO A 409 -2.74 14.49 18.09
N ALA A 410 -2.81 14.04 19.34
CA ALA A 410 -1.83 14.38 20.38
C ALA A 410 -0.45 13.74 20.12
N VAL A 411 -0.41 12.53 19.54
CA VAL A 411 0.84 11.81 19.22
C VAL A 411 1.41 12.26 17.88
N LEU A 412 0.58 12.42 16.86
CA LEU A 412 0.99 12.81 15.50
C LEU A 412 1.29 14.32 15.40
N GLY A 413 0.69 15.14 16.26
CA GLY A 413 0.90 16.58 16.32
C GLY A 413 0.16 17.38 15.24
N VAL A 414 -0.79 16.76 14.54
CA VAL A 414 -1.61 17.38 13.47
C VAL A 414 -3.07 16.91 13.56
N PRO A 415 -4.03 17.68 12.99
CA PRO A 415 -5.43 17.26 12.94
C PRO A 415 -5.60 15.90 12.23
N VAL A 416 -6.47 15.06 12.80
CA VAL A 416 -6.79 13.74 12.25
C VAL A 416 -8.22 13.73 11.73
N LEU A 417 -8.35 13.49 10.44
CA LEU A 417 -9.60 13.38 9.71
C LEU A 417 -9.97 11.91 9.58
N VAL A 418 -11.16 11.54 10.01
CA VAL A 418 -11.70 10.18 9.92
C VAL A 418 -12.87 10.19 8.95
N PRO A 419 -12.65 9.84 7.68
CA PRO A 419 -13.74 9.69 6.72
C PRO A 419 -14.63 8.50 7.10
N PRO A 420 -15.91 8.47 6.67
CA PRO A 420 -16.80 7.33 6.89
C PRO A 420 -16.22 6.07 6.25
N PRO A 421 -16.40 4.87 6.86
CA PRO A 421 -15.90 3.63 6.29
C PRO A 421 -16.28 3.48 4.82
N GLY A 422 -15.29 3.20 3.98
CA GLY A 422 -15.45 3.12 2.53
C GLY A 422 -14.40 2.25 1.87
N GLU A 423 -14.60 1.99 0.59
CA GLU A 423 -13.71 1.17 -0.24
C GLU A 423 -12.77 2.10 -1.03
N TYR A 424 -11.93 2.88 -0.33
CA TYR A 424 -11.20 4.01 -0.94
C TYR A 424 -10.31 3.66 -2.13
N VAL A 425 -9.79 2.42 -2.18
CA VAL A 425 -9.05 1.92 -3.35
C VAL A 425 -9.98 1.81 -4.56
N ALA A 426 -11.11 1.12 -4.40
CA ALA A 426 -12.12 0.99 -5.46
C ALA A 426 -12.72 2.37 -5.81
N ASP A 427 -12.88 3.26 -4.83
CA ASP A 427 -13.39 4.61 -5.06
C ASP A 427 -12.41 5.46 -5.85
N GLY A 428 -11.11 5.37 -5.55
CA GLY A 428 -10.07 6.01 -6.32
C GLY A 428 -9.98 5.49 -7.74
N ALA A 429 -10.06 4.17 -7.93
CA ALA A 429 -10.11 3.58 -9.26
C ALA A 429 -11.36 4.05 -10.04
N ALA A 430 -12.54 4.08 -9.41
CA ALA A 430 -13.76 4.60 -10.04
C ALA A 430 -13.62 6.09 -10.39
N ARG A 431 -12.95 6.88 -9.53
CA ARG A 431 -12.67 8.30 -9.77
C ARG A 431 -11.70 8.50 -10.92
N GLN A 432 -10.68 7.65 -11.05
CA GLN A 432 -9.77 7.63 -12.20
C GLN A 432 -10.52 7.29 -13.49
N ALA A 433 -11.41 6.30 -13.46
CA ALA A 433 -12.27 5.96 -14.59
C ALA A 433 -13.18 7.14 -15.01
N ALA A 434 -13.75 7.86 -14.04
CA ALA A 434 -14.49 9.10 -14.33
C ALA A 434 -13.59 10.20 -14.92
N TRP A 435 -12.35 10.30 -14.45
CA TRP A 435 -11.39 11.25 -14.99
C TRP A 435 -11.03 10.97 -16.45
N VAL A 436 -10.83 9.69 -16.82
CA VAL A 436 -10.60 9.29 -18.21
C VAL A 436 -11.75 9.74 -19.12
N LEU A 437 -13.01 9.65 -18.66
CA LEU A 437 -14.17 10.12 -19.42
C LEU A 437 -14.26 11.64 -19.52
N ALA A 438 -13.91 12.34 -18.44
CA ALA A 438 -13.97 13.81 -18.37
C ALA A 438 -12.81 14.48 -19.12
N GLY A 439 -11.65 13.84 -19.16
CA GLY A 439 -10.39 14.43 -19.61
C GLY A 439 -9.90 15.57 -18.71
N GLY A 440 -8.94 16.35 -19.21
CA GLY A 440 -8.38 17.52 -18.51
C GLY A 440 -7.31 17.20 -17.47
N ASP A 441 -6.75 18.25 -16.87
CA ASP A 441 -5.53 18.16 -16.05
C ASP A 441 -5.75 17.71 -14.60
N THR A 442 -7.01 17.65 -14.14
CA THR A 442 -7.34 17.33 -12.74
C THR A 442 -8.51 16.36 -12.64
N PRO A 443 -8.52 15.44 -11.66
CA PRO A 443 -9.59 14.49 -11.48
C PRO A 443 -10.91 15.17 -11.06
N PRO A 444 -12.07 14.60 -11.41
CA PRO A 444 -13.37 15.13 -11.00
C PRO A 444 -13.45 15.23 -9.47
N VAL A 445 -14.05 16.30 -8.97
CA VAL A 445 -14.21 16.54 -7.53
C VAL A 445 -15.54 15.93 -7.08
N TRP A 446 -15.47 14.77 -6.45
CA TRP A 446 -16.64 14.19 -5.79
C TRP A 446 -16.85 14.83 -4.43
N PRO A 447 -18.10 15.14 -4.03
CA PRO A 447 -18.39 15.65 -2.70
C PRO A 447 -17.83 14.72 -1.62
N SER A 448 -16.97 15.26 -0.76
CA SER A 448 -16.44 14.49 0.36
C SER A 448 -17.59 14.07 1.29
N ALA A 449 -17.56 12.81 1.71
CA ALA A 449 -18.48 12.34 2.74
C ALA A 449 -18.24 13.09 4.07
N ALA A 450 -19.18 12.98 5.01
CA ALA A 450 -19.08 13.65 6.31
C ALA A 450 -17.88 13.11 7.11
N THR A 451 -16.74 13.77 6.98
CA THR A 451 -15.49 13.43 7.66
C THR A 451 -15.46 14.02 9.07
N GLU A 452 -15.25 13.17 10.07
CA GLU A 452 -15.05 13.63 11.45
C GLU A 452 -13.64 14.19 11.62
N VAL A 453 -13.50 15.27 12.38
CA VAL A 453 -12.20 15.90 12.65
C VAL A 453 -11.89 15.75 14.14
N TYR A 454 -10.71 15.22 14.43
CA TYR A 454 -10.18 15.07 15.78
C TYR A 454 -8.95 15.96 15.94
N GLU A 455 -8.96 16.75 17.01
CA GLU A 455 -7.89 17.66 17.39
C GLU A 455 -7.57 17.49 18.87
N ALA A 456 -6.30 17.63 19.22
CA ALA A 456 -5.82 17.63 20.59
C ALA A 456 -4.49 18.39 20.64
N ASP A 457 -4.17 19.00 21.78
CA ASP A 457 -2.85 19.57 22.00
C ASP A 457 -1.78 18.47 21.88
N PRO A 458 -0.68 18.70 21.14
CA PRO A 458 0.40 17.74 21.05
C PRO A 458 0.97 17.40 22.42
N VAL A 459 1.34 16.14 22.63
CA VAL A 459 2.02 15.67 23.86
C VAL A 459 3.40 15.09 23.50
N PRO A 460 4.41 15.95 23.25
CA PRO A 460 5.74 15.52 22.79
C PRO A 460 6.40 14.48 23.67
N ALA A 461 6.16 14.56 24.99
CA ALA A 461 6.69 13.63 25.98
C ALA A 461 6.37 12.16 25.68
N VAL A 462 5.25 11.85 25.02
CA VAL A 462 4.91 10.47 24.61
C VAL A 462 5.94 9.95 23.59
N ARG A 463 6.23 10.77 22.57
CA ARG A 463 7.19 10.41 21.52
C ARG A 463 8.63 10.44 22.02
N GLU A 464 8.98 11.42 22.85
CA GLU A 464 10.31 11.52 23.47
C GLU A 464 10.59 10.26 24.30
N ARG A 465 9.64 9.85 25.15
CA ARG A 465 9.77 8.67 25.98
C ARG A 465 9.80 7.37 25.16
N TYR A 466 9.03 7.28 24.08
CA TYR A 466 9.12 6.16 23.13
C TYR A 466 10.51 6.08 22.48
N ALA A 467 11.04 7.22 22.00
CA ALA A 467 12.34 7.27 21.34
C ALA A 467 13.50 6.87 22.25
N GLU A 468 13.44 7.15 23.55
CA GLU A 468 14.43 6.72 24.55
C GLU A 468 14.59 5.20 24.64
N VAL A 469 13.50 4.45 24.41
CA VAL A 469 13.45 3.00 24.69
C VAL A 469 13.20 2.14 23.45
N ARG A 470 12.84 2.72 22.30
CA ARG A 470 12.50 1.95 21.08
C ARG A 470 13.62 1.05 20.56
N ASP A 471 14.87 1.35 20.90
CA ASP A 471 16.04 0.55 20.52
C ASP A 471 16.47 -0.46 21.61
N LEU A 472 15.75 -0.52 22.73
CA LEU A 472 16.03 -1.44 23.85
C LEU A 472 15.24 -2.76 23.75
N THR A 473 15.20 -3.33 22.55
CA THR A 473 14.50 -4.61 22.28
C THR A 473 15.47 -5.79 22.23
N ALA A 474 14.97 -6.99 22.51
CA ALA A 474 15.69 -8.23 22.24
C ALA A 474 15.43 -8.69 20.79
N ASP A 475 16.39 -9.42 20.21
CA ASP A 475 16.18 -10.12 18.94
C ASP A 475 15.56 -11.51 19.18
N ARG A 476 14.79 -12.00 18.20
CA ARG A 476 14.27 -13.37 18.19
C ARG A 476 15.41 -14.37 18.30
N VAL A 477 15.21 -15.41 19.10
CA VAL A 477 16.17 -16.51 19.23
C VAL A 477 16.22 -17.29 17.91
N SER A 478 17.40 -17.40 17.32
CA SER A 478 17.62 -18.17 16.09
C SER A 478 17.23 -19.65 16.30
N GLY A 479 16.31 -20.15 15.47
CA GLY A 479 15.83 -21.54 15.50
C GLY A 479 14.44 -21.76 16.09
N ALA A 480 13.76 -20.73 16.59
CA ALA A 480 12.32 -20.80 16.85
C ALA A 480 11.58 -20.61 15.51
N GLY A 481 11.21 -21.73 14.87
CA GLY A 481 10.45 -21.73 13.62
C GLY A 481 9.14 -20.95 13.74
N THR A 482 8.78 -20.26 12.66
CA THR A 482 7.46 -19.66 12.42
C THR A 482 6.37 -20.71 12.33
#